data_AF-A0A377PCF5-F1
#
_entry.id   AF-A0A377PCF5-F1
#
_cell.length_a   1.000
_cell.length_b   1.000
_cell.length_c   1.000
_cell.angle_alpha   90.00
_cell.angle_beta   90.00
_cell.angle_gamma   90.00
#
_symmetry.space_group_name_H-M   'P 1'
#
loop_
_entity.id
_entity.type
_entity.pdbx_description
1 polymer ?
#
loop_
_entity_poly.entity_id
_entity_poly.type
_entity_poly.pdbx_seq_one_letter_code
_entity_poly.pdbx_strand_id
1 'polypeptide(L)' 'MPDEGNMPITLREHQALYDAIRHQNADAAEQAALAMIASSTRRLKDET' A
#
# COMPACT_ATOMS: atom_id res chain seq x y z
N MET A 1 -14.82 9.74 -12.11
CA MET A 1 -14.10 9.99 -10.85
C MET A 1 -12.86 9.11 -10.86
N PRO A 2 -11.65 9.65 -10.68
CA PRO A 2 -10.39 8.94 -10.99
C PRO A 2 -9.91 7.97 -9.89
N ASP A 3 -10.79 7.37 -9.09
CA ASP A 3 -10.35 6.59 -7.91
C ASP A 3 -11.15 5.31 -7.60
N GLU A 4 -12.23 5.01 -8.33
CA GLU A 4 -13.12 3.88 -7.97
C GLU A 4 -12.49 2.49 -8.21
N GLY A 5 -11.49 2.38 -9.10
CA GLY A 5 -10.73 1.14 -9.30
C GLY A 5 -9.51 0.97 -8.39
N ASN A 6 -9.03 2.07 -7.78
CA ASN A 6 -7.77 2.10 -7.02
C ASN A 6 -7.98 1.96 -5.51
N MET A 7 -9.11 2.44 -4.99
CA MET A 7 -9.50 2.31 -3.58
C MET A 7 -9.41 0.87 -3.01
N PRO A 8 -9.80 -0.20 -3.75
CA PRO A 8 -9.67 -1.57 -3.25
C PRO A 8 -8.22 -1.98 -2.99
N ILE A 9 -7.27 -1.47 -3.78
CA ILE A 9 -5.86 -1.82 -3.68
C ILE A 9 -5.25 -1.09 -2.49
N THR A 10 -5.49 0.22 -2.37
CA THR A 10 -4.98 1.03 -1.26
C THR A 10 -5.49 0.53 0.09
N LEU A 11 -6.75 0.12 0.19
CA LEU A 11 -7.33 -0.44 1.42
C LEU A 11 -6.70 -1.79 1.80
N ARG A 12 -6.42 -2.67 0.82
CA ARG A 12 -5.74 -3.95 1.07
C ARG A 12 -4.30 -3.75 1.52
N GLU A 13 -3.59 -2.79 0.94
CA GLU A 13 -2.21 -2.47 1.33
C GLU A 13 -2.15 -1.94 2.78
N HIS A 14 -3.09 -1.08 3.18
CA HIS A 14 -3.19 -0.60 4.56
C HIS A 14 -3.58 -1.72 5.54
N GLN A 15 -4.45 -2.65 5.11
CA GLN A 15 -4.84 -3.79 5.94
C GLN A 15 -3.66 -4.74 6.17
N ALA A 16 -2.83 -4.98 5.16
CA ALA A 16 -1.60 -5.77 5.30
C ALA A 16 -0.59 -5.11 6.24
N LEU A 17 -0.42 -3.78 6.16
CA LEU A 17 0.43 -3.02 7.07
C LEU A 17 -0.09 -3.08 8.51
N TYR A 18 -1.41 -2.92 8.72
CA TYR A 18 -2.04 -3.02 10.03
C TYR A 18 -1.86 -4.42 10.64
N ASP A 19 -2.06 -5.47 9.84
CA ASP A 19 -1.90 -6.85 10.29
C ASP A 19 -0.44 -7.15 10.68
N ALA A 20 0.53 -6.68 9.89
CA ALA A 20 1.95 -6.81 10.23
C ALA A 20 2.33 -6.10 11.53
N ILE A 21 1.80 -4.89 11.76
CA ILE A 21 2.00 -4.15 13.02
C ILE A 21 1.35 -4.90 14.19
N ARG A 22 0.14 -5.46 13.99
CA ARG A 22 -0.57 -6.25 15.00
C ARG A 22 0.21 -7.50 15.41
N HIS A 23 0.85 -8.18 14.46
CA HIS A 23 1.67 -9.36 14.70
C HIS A 23 3.08 -9.02 15.23
N GLN A 24 3.40 -7.73 15.47
CA GLN A 24 4.73 -7.26 15.84
C GLN A 24 5.83 -7.69 14.85
N ASN A 25 5.45 -7.90 13.58
CA ASN A 25 6.36 -8.33 12.54
C ASN A 25 6.89 -7.09 11.80
N ALA A 26 8.00 -6.55 12.32
CA ALA A 26 8.64 -5.35 11.78
C ALA A 26 9.07 -5.52 10.31
N ASP A 27 9.55 -6.70 9.94
CA ASP A 27 9.97 -7.05 8.58
C ASP A 27 8.79 -7.01 7.59
N ALA A 28 7.67 -7.63 7.98
CA ALA A 28 6.45 -7.61 7.18
C ALA A 28 5.83 -6.20 7.07
N ALA A 29 5.95 -5.39 8.13
CA ALA A 29 5.46 -4.02 8.13
C ALA A 29 6.29 -3.13 7.20
N GLU A 30 7.61 -3.31 7.20
CA GLU A 30 8.52 -2.60 6.28
C GLU A 30 8.22 -2.98 4.83
N GLN A 31 8.06 -4.27 4.52
CA GLN A 31 7.71 -4.70 3.16
C GLN A 31 6.36 -4.17 2.69
N ALA A 32 5.35 -4.16 3.57
CA ALA A 32 4.04 -3.59 3.24
C ALA A 32 4.12 -2.08 2.95
N ALA A 33 4.92 -1.34 3.74
CA ALA A 33 5.15 0.09 3.52
C ALA A 33 5.90 0.36 2.21
N LEU A 34 6.94 -0.43 1.90
CA LEU A 34 7.69 -0.32 0.65
C LEU A 34 6.81 -0.60 -0.57
N ALA A 35 5.95 -1.63 -0.50
CA ALA A 35 5.01 -1.95 -1.56
C ALA A 35 4.03 -0.79 -1.81
N MET A 36 3.50 -0.17 -0.75
CA MET A 36 2.63 1.01 -0.84
C MET A 36 3.31 2.20 -1.51
N ILE A 37 4.56 2.48 -1.15
CA ILE A 37 5.32 3.59 -1.74
C ILE A 37 5.61 3.30 -3.22
N ALA A 38 5.99 2.07 -3.57
CA ALA A 38 6.25 1.67 -4.95
C ALA A 38 4.98 1.74 -5.82
N SER A 39 3.86 1.26 -5.27
CA SER A 39 2.50 1.36 -5.82
C SER A 39 2.15 2.82 -6.11
N SER A 40 2.33 3.70 -5.11
CA SER A 40 2.02 5.13 -5.22
C SER A 40 2.94 5.86 -6.20
N THR A 41 4.24 5.55 -6.19
CA THR A 41 5.23 6.17 -7.09
C THR A 41 5.01 5.76 -8.54
N ARG A 42 4.62 4.49 -8.79
CA ARG A 42 4.27 4.02 -10.13
C ARG A 42 3.03 4.71 -10.66
N ARG A 43 2.02 4.94 -9.82
CA ARG A 43 0.80 5.70 -10.17
C ARG A 43 1.13 7.16 -10.48
N LEU A 44 1.93 7.80 -9.63
CA LEU A 44 2.34 9.20 -9.82
C LEU A 44 3.08 9.40 -11.15
N LYS A 45 3.86 8.40 -11.58
CA LYS A 45 4.61 8.41 -12.83
C LYS A 45 3.76 8.09 -14.06
N ASP A 46 2.60 7.46 -13.89
CA ASP A 46 1.64 7.17 -14.96
C ASP A 46 0.71 8.37 -15.20
N GLU A 47 0.54 9.24 -14.20
CA GLU A 47 -0.25 10.49 -14.26
C GLU A 47 0.53 11.71 -14.83
N THR A 48 1.84 11.61 -15.07
CA THR A 48 2.72 12.66 -15.66
C THR A 48 3.31 12.24 -17.00
#